data_AF-A0A1F2TYG4-F1
#
_entry.id   AF-A0A1F2TYG4-F1
#
_cell.length_a   1.000
_cell.length_b   1.000
_cell.length_c   1.000
_cell.angle_alpha   90.00
_cell.angle_beta   90.00
_cell.angle_gamma   90.00
#
_symmetry.space_group_name_H-M   'P 1'
#
loop_
_entity.id
_entity.type
_entity.pdbx_description
1 polymer ?
#
loop_
_entity_poly.entity_id
_entity_poly.type
_entity_poly.pdbx_seq_one_letter_code
_entity_poly.pdbx_strand_id
1 'polypeptide(L)'
;MTRHRLTSAFVLAALTIAVPALAGPPLLCHPYEIGAARSLPWSSGAGWNQPSADYNLKNLVADTEALLTPPTPVIVRMETLRRAAIYASADAQVASHLINRLLARADMTGKKGQADALALLDAAYLAEAFHEITMLTKTPPFSERIAGVRAARGSTDGRALITKSLAARPDDPALHFAAALIMADNNRAAYEAHAAKARAGAAKDPLLARNLDHVS
;
A
#
# COMPACT_ATOMS: atom_id res chain seq x y z
N MET A 1 -18.63 -23.64 -68.30
CA MET A 1 -18.35 -22.24 -67.91
C MET A 1 -18.64 -22.09 -66.43
N THR A 2 -17.63 -22.31 -65.59
CA THR A 2 -17.76 -22.36 -64.13
C THR A 2 -17.13 -21.10 -63.56
N ARG A 3 -17.93 -20.21 -62.95
CA ARG A 3 -17.44 -19.01 -62.27
C ARG A 3 -17.60 -19.20 -60.76
N HIS A 4 -16.51 -19.60 -60.10
CA HIS A 4 -16.43 -19.57 -58.64
C HIS A 4 -16.21 -18.13 -58.17
N ARG A 5 -17.17 -17.59 -57.40
CA ARG A 5 -17.02 -16.32 -56.69
C ARG A 5 -16.25 -16.58 -55.39
N LEU A 6 -15.04 -16.03 -55.28
CA LEU A 6 -14.27 -15.98 -54.03
C LEU A 6 -14.74 -14.75 -53.25
N THR A 7 -15.47 -14.97 -52.16
CA THR A 7 -15.75 -13.95 -51.14
C THR A 7 -14.71 -14.06 -50.03
N SER A 8 -13.78 -13.11 -49.97
CA SER A 8 -12.83 -12.96 -48.88
C SER A 8 -13.51 -12.33 -47.66
N ALA A 9 -13.56 -13.04 -46.54
CA ALA A 9 -14.03 -12.51 -45.27
C ALA A 9 -12.84 -11.94 -44.47
N PHE A 10 -12.86 -10.62 -44.23
CA PHE A 10 -11.95 -9.97 -43.28
C PHE A 10 -12.43 -10.24 -41.85
N VAL A 11 -11.64 -10.98 -41.07
CA VAL A 11 -11.87 -11.13 -39.63
C VAL A 11 -11.10 -10.01 -38.93
N LEU A 12 -11.84 -9.02 -38.42
CA LEU A 12 -11.31 -7.96 -37.58
C LEU A 12 -11.18 -8.48 -36.14
N ALA A 13 -9.97 -8.87 -35.74
CA ALA A 13 -9.69 -9.29 -34.37
C ALA A 13 -9.66 -8.07 -33.44
N ALA A 14 -10.71 -7.91 -32.62
CA ALA A 14 -10.73 -6.92 -31.55
C ALA A 14 -9.80 -7.38 -30.42
N LEU A 15 -8.63 -6.75 -30.30
CA LEU A 15 -7.76 -6.86 -29.13
C LEU A 15 -8.42 -6.13 -27.96
N THR A 16 -9.17 -6.86 -27.14
CA THR A 16 -9.60 -6.39 -25.83
C THR A 16 -8.39 -6.38 -24.90
N ILE A 17 -7.92 -5.18 -24.54
CA ILE A 17 -6.91 -5.01 -23.50
C ILE A 17 -7.59 -5.41 -22.18
N ALA A 18 -7.36 -6.64 -21.73
CA ALA A 18 -7.83 -7.08 -20.42
C ALA A 18 -7.08 -6.28 -19.36
N VAL A 19 -7.77 -5.34 -18.71
CA VAL A 19 -7.25 -4.66 -17.53
C VAL A 19 -7.26 -5.71 -16.40
N PRO A 20 -6.11 -6.05 -15.79
CA PRO A 20 -6.13 -6.87 -14.59
C PRO A 20 -6.95 -6.12 -13.53
N ALA A 21 -8.10 -6.68 -13.19
CA ALA A 21 -8.85 -6.21 -12.04
C ALA A 21 -8.04 -6.62 -10.80
N LEU A 22 -7.42 -5.65 -10.14
CA LEU A 22 -6.81 -5.87 -8.83
C LEU A 22 -7.93 -6.35 -7.89
N ALA A 23 -7.83 -7.58 -7.40
CA ALA A 23 -8.90 -8.29 -6.70
C ALA A 23 -9.05 -7.81 -5.24
N GLY A 24 -9.20 -6.49 -5.03
CA GLY A 24 -9.37 -5.84 -3.75
C GLY A 24 -8.52 -4.58 -3.59
N PRO A 25 -8.67 -3.85 -2.48
CA PRO A 25 -7.85 -2.67 -2.22
C PRO A 25 -6.33 -3.00 -2.20
N PRO A 26 -5.52 -2.34 -3.05
CA PRO A 26 -4.12 -2.69 -3.31
C PRO A 26 -3.24 -2.78 -2.08
N LEU A 27 -3.42 -1.87 -1.12
CA LEU A 27 -2.55 -1.78 0.05
C LEU A 27 -2.86 -2.90 1.05
N LEU A 28 -4.10 -3.37 1.14
CA LEU A 28 -4.51 -4.37 2.13
C LEU A 28 -4.47 -5.82 1.65
N CYS A 29 -5.01 -6.06 0.45
CA CYS A 29 -5.34 -7.41 -0.02
C CYS A 29 -4.14 -8.19 -0.55
N HIS A 30 -3.02 -7.51 -0.79
CA HIS A 30 -1.83 -8.09 -1.40
C HIS A 30 -0.64 -7.97 -0.45
N PRO A 31 -0.32 -9.03 0.33
CA PRO A 31 0.87 -9.06 1.17
C PRO A 31 2.14 -8.87 0.34
N TYR A 32 3.12 -8.14 0.89
CA TYR A 32 4.39 -7.95 0.22
C TYR A 32 5.41 -9.01 0.63
N GLU A 33 6.22 -9.45 -0.33
CA GLU A 33 7.34 -10.35 -0.11
C GLU A 33 8.50 -9.58 0.54
N ILE A 34 8.81 -9.92 1.79
CA ILE A 34 9.82 -9.24 2.61
C ILE A 34 11.06 -10.11 2.89
N GLY A 35 11.15 -11.29 2.30
CA GLY A 35 12.22 -12.25 2.53
C GLY A 35 12.29 -12.68 4.00
N ALA A 36 13.50 -12.66 4.57
CA ALA A 36 13.72 -13.00 5.98
C ALA A 36 13.54 -11.81 6.95
N ALA A 37 13.10 -10.64 6.46
CA ALA A 37 12.88 -9.48 7.32
C ALA A 37 11.76 -9.74 8.33
N ARG A 38 11.89 -9.15 9.52
CA ARG A 38 10.84 -9.25 10.55
C ARG A 38 9.76 -8.20 10.30
N SER A 39 8.52 -8.58 10.59
CA SER A 39 7.36 -7.69 10.63
C SER A 39 6.47 -8.09 11.82
N LEU A 40 5.33 -7.42 11.98
CA LEU A 40 4.34 -7.78 13.00
C LEU A 40 3.93 -9.26 12.84
N PRO A 41 3.69 -10.00 13.94
CA PRO A 41 3.24 -11.37 13.86
C PRO A 41 2.04 -11.51 12.94
N TRP A 42 2.00 -12.59 12.19
CA TRP A 42 0.88 -12.91 11.30
C TRP A 42 0.51 -14.38 11.49
N SER A 43 -0.75 -14.72 11.29
CA SER A 43 -1.12 -16.13 11.31
C SER A 43 -0.40 -16.87 10.17
N SER A 44 -0.15 -18.16 10.34
CA SER A 44 0.40 -19.02 9.27
C SER A 44 -0.61 -19.30 8.15
N GLY A 45 -1.80 -18.70 8.19
CA GLY A 45 -2.82 -18.81 7.15
C GLY A 45 -2.48 -17.98 5.91
N ALA A 46 -2.99 -18.41 4.75
CA ALA A 46 -2.74 -17.76 3.46
C ALA A 46 -3.57 -16.47 3.24
N GLY A 47 -4.43 -16.09 4.18
CA GLY A 47 -5.33 -14.94 4.01
C GLY A 47 -4.66 -13.60 4.28
N TRP A 48 -4.90 -12.62 3.39
CA TRP A 48 -4.48 -11.23 3.56
C TRP A 48 -5.10 -10.56 4.80
N ASN A 49 -6.23 -11.09 5.29
CA ASN A 49 -7.06 -10.59 6.39
C ASN A 49 -7.08 -11.49 7.63
N GLN A 50 -6.07 -12.35 7.82
CA GLN A 50 -5.97 -13.28 8.95
C GLN A 50 -4.86 -12.86 9.92
N PRO A 51 -5.07 -11.79 10.71
CA PRO A 51 -4.13 -11.43 11.77
C PRO A 51 -4.00 -12.57 12.79
N SER A 52 -2.87 -12.62 13.50
CA SER A 52 -2.69 -13.58 14.60
C SER A 52 -3.71 -13.28 15.71
N ALA A 53 -4.49 -14.29 16.10
CA ALA A 53 -5.49 -14.15 17.15
C ALA A 53 -4.87 -13.90 18.54
N ASP A 54 -3.63 -14.37 18.75
CA ASP A 54 -2.91 -14.24 20.02
C ASP A 54 -2.12 -12.93 20.15
N TYR A 55 -2.17 -12.06 19.14
CA TYR A 55 -1.45 -10.79 19.19
C TYR A 55 -2.12 -9.81 20.16
N ASN A 56 -1.37 -9.36 21.17
CA ASN A 56 -1.85 -8.36 22.11
C ASN A 56 -1.86 -6.97 21.49
N LEU A 57 -3.05 -6.49 21.13
CA LEU A 57 -3.25 -5.19 20.46
C LEU A 57 -2.68 -3.99 21.23
N LYS A 58 -2.52 -4.09 22.56
CA LYS A 58 -1.90 -3.04 23.38
C LYS A 58 -0.44 -2.77 23.01
N ASN A 59 0.24 -3.73 22.42
CA ASN A 59 1.63 -3.61 21.98
C ASN A 59 1.75 -3.01 20.58
N LEU A 60 0.65 -2.89 19.81
CA LEU A 60 0.68 -2.59 18.38
C LEU A 60 1.51 -1.36 18.04
N VAL A 61 1.30 -0.26 18.75
CA VAL A 61 1.98 1.00 18.49
C VAL A 61 3.48 0.85 18.72
N ALA A 62 3.88 0.31 19.88
CA ALA A 62 5.28 0.15 20.24
C ALA A 62 6.01 -0.81 19.30
N ASP A 63 5.41 -1.95 18.98
CA ASP A 63 5.98 -2.95 18.08
C ASP A 63 6.12 -2.39 16.66
N THR A 64 5.11 -1.66 16.18
CA THR A 64 5.16 -1.00 14.86
C THR A 64 6.29 0.02 14.80
N GLU A 65 6.43 0.89 15.81
CA GLU A 65 7.52 1.87 15.86
C GLU A 65 8.90 1.20 15.92
N ALA A 66 9.04 0.11 16.68
CA ALA A 66 10.28 -0.65 16.78
C ALA A 66 10.69 -1.33 15.47
N LEU A 67 9.74 -1.60 14.56
CA LEU A 67 10.00 -2.17 13.24
C LEU A 67 10.27 -1.10 12.16
N LEU A 68 9.82 0.14 12.36
CA LEU A 68 9.94 1.25 11.39
C LEU A 68 11.20 2.11 11.60
N THR A 69 12.34 1.45 11.84
CA THR A 69 13.65 2.10 12.08
C THR A 69 14.29 2.62 10.78
N PRO A 70 15.22 3.61 10.84
CA PRO A 70 15.82 4.17 9.61
C PRO A 70 16.38 3.14 8.61
N PRO A 71 17.01 2.03 9.02
CA PRO A 71 17.48 0.99 8.10
C PRO A 71 16.39 0.11 7.48
N THR A 72 15.15 0.15 7.99
CA THR A 72 14.06 -0.70 7.48
C THR A 72 13.74 -0.35 6.02
N PRO A 73 13.84 -1.30 5.07
CA PRO A 73 13.53 -1.06 3.67
C PRO A 73 12.06 -0.70 3.43
N VAL A 74 11.79 0.08 2.40
CA VAL A 74 10.42 0.57 2.07
C VAL A 74 9.41 -0.58 1.96
N ILE A 75 9.73 -1.66 1.25
CA ILE A 75 8.83 -2.82 1.13
C ILE A 75 8.50 -3.44 2.49
N VAL A 76 9.48 -3.53 3.39
CA VAL A 76 9.28 -4.07 4.75
C VAL A 76 8.41 -3.13 5.59
N ARG A 77 8.56 -1.82 5.42
CA ARG A 77 7.68 -0.81 6.06
C ARG A 77 6.25 -0.97 5.59
N MET A 78 6.04 -1.12 4.28
CA MET A 78 4.71 -1.30 3.68
C MET A 78 4.02 -2.55 4.23
N GLU A 79 4.70 -3.70 4.28
CA GLU A 79 4.11 -4.91 4.87
C GLU A 79 3.82 -4.77 6.36
N THR A 80 4.71 -4.11 7.10
CA THR A 80 4.51 -3.82 8.53
C THR A 80 3.29 -2.94 8.75
N LEU A 81 3.14 -1.89 7.96
CA LEU A 81 2.02 -0.96 8.04
C LEU A 81 0.71 -1.57 7.55
N ARG A 82 0.75 -2.46 6.55
CA ARG A 82 -0.41 -3.26 6.12
C ARG A 82 -0.95 -4.10 7.26
N ARG A 83 -0.08 -4.89 7.92
CA ARG A 83 -0.44 -5.69 9.10
C ARG A 83 -0.93 -4.79 10.23
N ALA A 84 -0.25 -3.67 10.48
CA ALA A 84 -0.61 -2.73 11.52
C ALA A 84 -1.99 -2.11 11.28
N ALA A 85 -2.33 -1.75 10.05
CA ALA A 85 -3.64 -1.23 9.68
C ALA A 85 -4.75 -2.25 9.97
N ILE A 86 -4.52 -3.52 9.62
CA ILE A 86 -5.47 -4.60 9.86
C ILE A 86 -5.66 -4.86 11.36
N TYR A 87 -4.59 -4.92 12.15
CA TYR A 87 -4.68 -5.04 13.60
C TYR A 87 -5.40 -3.85 14.23
N ALA A 88 -4.94 -2.63 13.92
CA ALA A 88 -5.49 -1.38 14.45
C ALA A 88 -6.98 -1.24 14.14
N SER A 89 -7.44 -1.72 12.98
CA SER A 89 -8.85 -1.62 12.60
C SER A 89 -9.82 -2.26 13.61
N ALA A 90 -9.34 -3.21 14.41
CA ALA A 90 -10.17 -3.86 15.43
C ALA A 90 -10.53 -2.94 16.61
N ASP A 91 -9.79 -1.84 16.84
CA ASP A 91 -9.99 -0.91 17.94
C ASP A 91 -9.73 0.54 17.50
N ALA A 92 -10.77 1.38 17.54
CA ALA A 92 -10.70 2.77 17.09
C ALA A 92 -9.70 3.63 17.89
N GLN A 93 -9.51 3.35 19.19
CA GLN A 93 -8.55 4.07 20.01
C GLN A 93 -7.12 3.70 19.62
N VAL A 94 -6.86 2.42 19.38
CA VAL A 94 -5.56 1.95 18.90
C VAL A 94 -5.26 2.50 17.50
N ALA A 95 -6.23 2.48 16.59
CA ALA A 95 -6.11 3.10 15.27
C ALA A 95 -5.76 4.59 15.36
N SER A 96 -6.47 5.33 16.21
CA SER A 96 -6.23 6.76 16.42
C SER A 96 -4.84 7.01 17.02
N HIS A 97 -4.43 6.21 18.01
CA HIS A 97 -3.11 6.33 18.62
C HIS A 97 -2.01 6.06 17.59
N LEU A 98 -2.12 4.98 16.81
CA LEU A 98 -1.12 4.62 15.81
C LEU A 98 -0.93 5.72 14.76
N ILE A 99 -2.00 6.21 14.13
CA ILE A 99 -1.87 7.25 13.09
C ILE A 99 -1.33 8.56 13.66
N ASN A 100 -1.76 8.96 14.86
CA ASN A 100 -1.24 10.16 15.52
C ASN A 100 0.26 10.07 15.83
N ARG A 101 0.75 8.88 16.21
CA ARG A 101 2.19 8.66 16.43
C ARG A 101 2.99 8.78 15.14
N LEU A 102 2.51 8.20 14.05
CA LEU A 102 3.19 8.30 12.75
C LEU A 102 3.18 9.73 12.20
N LEU A 103 2.06 10.46 12.33
CA LEU A 103 1.97 11.87 11.96
C LEU A 103 2.92 12.74 12.79
N ALA A 104 2.94 12.56 14.11
CA ALA A 104 3.86 13.29 14.98
C ALA A 104 5.32 13.02 14.61
N ARG A 105 5.67 11.78 14.24
CA ARG A 105 7.01 11.45 13.74
C ARG A 105 7.34 12.19 12.44
N ALA A 106 6.42 12.21 11.49
CA ALA A 106 6.59 12.95 10.24
C ALA A 106 6.78 14.47 10.50
N ASP A 107 6.00 15.08 11.40
CA ASP A 107 6.08 16.51 11.71
C ASP A 107 7.36 16.92 12.45
N MET A 108 7.83 16.10 13.39
CA MET A 108 9.05 16.39 14.16
C MET A 108 10.29 16.50 13.25
N THR A 109 10.30 15.81 12.12
CA THR A 109 11.43 15.83 11.18
C THR A 109 11.45 17.13 10.37
N GLY A 110 10.27 17.64 9.97
CA GLY A 110 10.13 18.95 9.33
C GLY A 110 10.66 20.09 10.21
N LYS A 111 10.52 19.99 11.53
CA LYS A 111 11.06 20.97 12.49
C LYS A 111 12.60 20.94 12.62
N LYS A 112 13.26 19.85 12.21
CA LYS A 112 14.73 19.72 12.18
C LYS A 112 15.35 20.16 10.85
N GLY A 113 14.57 20.72 9.92
CA GLY A 113 15.06 21.26 8.65
C GLY A 113 15.23 20.22 7.53
N GLN A 114 14.89 18.95 7.77
CA GLN A 114 14.88 17.92 6.74
C GLN A 114 13.65 17.03 6.90
N ALA A 115 12.80 16.99 5.87
CA ALA A 115 11.68 16.06 5.82
C ALA A 115 12.20 14.63 5.78
N ASP A 116 11.83 13.81 6.77
CA ASP A 116 12.12 12.38 6.74
C ASP A 116 11.13 11.71 5.79
N ALA A 117 11.60 11.42 4.57
CA ALA A 117 10.82 10.74 3.54
C ALA A 117 10.18 9.44 4.08
N LEU A 118 10.89 8.68 4.90
CA LEU A 118 10.37 7.40 5.39
C LEU A 118 9.27 7.61 6.43
N ALA A 119 9.41 8.59 7.33
CA ALA A 119 8.34 8.93 8.28
C ALA A 119 7.08 9.44 7.56
N LEU A 120 7.25 10.24 6.49
CA LEU A 120 6.15 10.69 5.64
C LEU A 120 5.48 9.53 4.90
N LEU A 121 6.26 8.62 4.33
CA LEU A 121 5.76 7.37 3.74
C LEU A 121 4.95 6.56 4.76
N ASP A 122 5.46 6.38 5.97
CA ASP A 122 4.80 5.52 6.96
C ASP A 122 3.40 6.07 7.32
N ALA A 123 3.31 7.40 7.53
CA ALA A 123 2.03 8.07 7.79
C ALA A 123 1.10 8.05 6.57
N ALA A 124 1.65 8.27 5.37
CA ALA A 124 0.90 8.22 4.11
C ALA A 124 0.26 6.84 3.90
N TYR A 125 1.06 5.79 4.01
CA TYR A 125 0.62 4.42 3.81
C TYR A 125 -0.48 4.04 4.80
N LEU A 126 -0.31 4.34 6.10
CA LEU A 126 -1.33 4.00 7.09
C LEU A 126 -2.65 4.75 6.85
N ALA A 127 -2.59 6.03 6.50
CA ALA A 127 -3.78 6.82 6.19
C ALA A 127 -4.57 6.25 5.01
N GLU A 128 -3.88 5.80 3.96
CA GLU A 128 -4.50 5.19 2.79
C GLU A 128 -4.94 3.74 3.03
N ALA A 129 -4.19 2.95 3.80
CA ALA A 129 -4.65 1.64 4.25
C ALA A 129 -5.95 1.76 5.07
N PHE A 130 -6.05 2.77 5.95
CA PHE A 130 -7.31 3.10 6.63
C PHE A 130 -8.40 3.53 5.66
N HIS A 131 -8.07 4.30 4.62
CA HIS A 131 -9.02 4.63 3.55
C HIS A 131 -9.61 3.37 2.92
N GLU A 132 -8.74 2.45 2.51
CA GLU A 132 -9.12 1.20 1.86
C GLU A 132 -10.01 0.33 2.76
N ILE A 133 -9.75 0.29 4.07
CA ILE A 133 -10.63 -0.41 5.02
C ILE A 133 -12.05 0.18 4.98
N THR A 134 -12.20 1.49 4.81
CA THR A 134 -13.54 2.10 4.69
C THR A 134 -14.28 1.70 3.42
N MET A 135 -13.60 1.14 2.42
CA MET A 135 -14.19 0.66 1.17
C MET A 135 -14.69 -0.80 1.28
N LEU A 136 -14.25 -1.53 2.32
CA LEU A 136 -14.61 -2.94 2.56
C LEU A 136 -16.01 -3.14 3.17
N THR A 137 -17.01 -2.45 2.63
CA THR A 137 -18.39 -2.40 3.15
C THR A 137 -19.11 -3.75 3.21
N LYS A 138 -18.65 -4.74 2.46
CA LYS A 138 -19.23 -6.10 2.38
C LYS A 138 -18.31 -7.20 2.92
N THR A 139 -17.22 -6.85 3.60
CA THR A 139 -16.22 -7.81 4.06
C THR A 139 -16.13 -7.82 5.58
N PRO A 140 -16.82 -8.74 6.29
CA PRO A 140 -16.61 -8.92 7.72
C PRO A 140 -15.17 -9.36 8.03
N PRO A 141 -14.60 -8.97 9.19
CA PRO A 141 -15.17 -8.04 10.17
C PRO A 141 -14.97 -6.55 9.82
N PHE A 142 -14.35 -6.21 8.68
CA PHE A 142 -13.99 -4.84 8.32
C PHE A 142 -15.20 -3.91 8.14
N SER A 143 -16.32 -4.43 7.62
CA SER A 143 -17.56 -3.66 7.49
C SER A 143 -18.02 -3.02 8.81
N GLU A 144 -17.79 -3.68 9.94
CA GLU A 144 -18.16 -3.20 11.29
C GLU A 144 -17.15 -2.19 11.85
N ARG A 145 -15.92 -2.20 11.32
CA ARG A 145 -14.79 -1.37 11.78
C ARG A 145 -14.71 -0.01 11.08
N ILE A 146 -15.48 0.19 10.02
CA ILE A 146 -15.43 1.37 9.15
C ILE A 146 -15.56 2.68 9.93
N ALA A 147 -16.53 2.78 10.85
CA ALA A 147 -16.78 4.01 11.58
C ALA A 147 -15.57 4.41 12.45
N GLY A 148 -15.00 3.45 13.17
CA GLY A 148 -13.83 3.66 14.03
C GLY A 148 -12.59 4.06 13.24
N VAL A 149 -12.29 3.34 12.16
CA VAL A 149 -11.14 3.64 11.28
C VAL A 149 -11.29 4.98 10.57
N ARG A 150 -12.50 5.32 10.11
CA ARG A 150 -12.79 6.63 9.50
C ARG A 150 -12.56 7.77 10.50
N ALA A 151 -13.04 7.62 11.73
CA ALA A 151 -12.82 8.60 12.79
C ALA A 151 -11.34 8.76 13.13
N ALA A 152 -10.61 7.64 13.25
CA ALA A 152 -9.18 7.63 13.52
C ALA A 152 -8.36 8.33 12.42
N ARG A 153 -8.64 8.06 11.14
CA ARG A 153 -7.96 8.72 10.01
C ARG A 153 -8.27 10.21 9.96
N GLY A 154 -9.50 10.60 10.30
CA GLY A 154 -9.97 11.98 10.18
C GLY A 154 -9.83 12.50 8.75
N SER A 155 -9.31 13.72 8.62
CA SER A 155 -9.03 14.40 7.35
C SER A 155 -7.60 14.19 6.83
N THR A 156 -6.86 13.21 7.36
CA THR A 156 -5.48 12.95 6.95
C THR A 156 -5.44 12.55 5.48
N ASP A 157 -4.71 13.33 4.68
CA ASP A 157 -4.51 13.10 3.24
C ASP A 157 -3.18 12.35 3.04
N GLY A 158 -3.25 11.04 2.85
CA GLY A 158 -2.06 10.21 2.64
C GLY A 158 -1.38 10.49 1.30
N ARG A 159 -2.14 10.92 0.28
CA ARG A 159 -1.61 11.31 -1.04
C ARG A 159 -0.75 12.56 -0.95
N ALA A 160 -1.16 13.54 -0.15
CA ALA A 160 -0.33 14.72 0.13
C ALA A 160 0.97 14.34 0.87
N LEU A 161 0.90 13.39 1.81
CA LEU A 161 2.06 12.92 2.56
C LEU A 161 3.06 12.16 1.68
N ILE A 162 2.60 11.24 0.82
CA ILE A 162 3.50 10.51 -0.09
C ILE A 162 4.14 11.45 -1.12
N THR A 163 3.42 12.49 -1.57
CA THR A 163 3.98 13.52 -2.46
C THR A 163 5.15 14.25 -1.78
N LYS A 164 5.00 14.60 -0.49
CA LYS A 164 6.10 15.20 0.29
C LYS A 164 7.26 14.22 0.50
N SER A 165 6.96 12.95 0.74
CA SER A 165 7.99 11.89 0.85
C SER A 165 8.84 11.80 -0.42
N LEU A 166 8.18 11.76 -1.58
CA LEU A 166 8.86 11.74 -2.88
C LEU A 166 9.65 13.03 -3.14
N ALA A 167 9.16 14.20 -2.72
CA ALA A 167 9.93 15.43 -2.84
C ALA A 167 11.26 15.39 -2.06
N ALA A 168 11.30 14.66 -0.94
CA ALA A 168 12.50 14.49 -0.14
C ALA A 168 13.46 13.41 -0.69
N ARG A 169 12.95 12.42 -1.44
CA ARG A 169 13.73 11.35 -2.09
C ARG A 169 13.15 11.02 -3.48
N PRO A 170 13.34 11.89 -4.49
CA PRO A 170 12.65 11.79 -5.77
C PRO A 170 13.14 10.64 -6.67
N ASP A 171 14.33 10.09 -6.38
CA ASP A 171 14.95 9.02 -7.18
C ASP A 171 14.84 7.64 -6.51
N ASP A 172 14.11 7.53 -5.39
CA ASP A 172 13.93 6.27 -4.68
C ASP A 172 12.83 5.42 -5.37
N PRO A 173 13.19 4.31 -6.03
CA PRO A 173 12.23 3.51 -6.79
C PRO A 173 11.22 2.79 -5.89
N ALA A 174 11.57 2.49 -4.64
CA ALA A 174 10.65 1.83 -3.72
C ALA A 174 9.62 2.81 -3.15
N LEU A 175 9.98 4.09 -2.96
CA LEU A 175 8.97 5.13 -2.68
C LEU A 175 8.03 5.34 -3.86
N HIS A 176 8.52 5.25 -5.09
CA HIS A 176 7.67 5.26 -6.28
C HIS A 176 6.75 4.05 -6.35
N PHE A 177 7.19 2.87 -5.94
CA PHE A 177 6.33 1.70 -5.82
C PHE A 177 5.16 1.95 -4.85
N ALA A 178 5.44 2.48 -3.66
CA ALA A 178 4.42 2.84 -2.69
C ALA A 178 3.44 3.90 -3.23
N ALA A 179 3.98 4.94 -3.89
CA ALA A 179 3.17 6.00 -4.47
C ALA A 179 2.25 5.52 -5.60
N ALA A 180 2.71 4.56 -6.41
CA ALA A 180 1.85 3.94 -7.43
C ALA A 180 0.62 3.33 -6.76
N LEU A 181 0.80 2.46 -5.76
CA LEU A 181 -0.29 1.78 -5.07
C LEU A 181 -1.26 2.76 -4.38
N ILE A 182 -0.73 3.81 -3.72
CA ILE A 182 -1.54 4.87 -3.08
C ILE A 182 -2.40 5.64 -4.10
N MET A 183 -1.96 5.75 -5.35
CA MET A 183 -2.65 6.51 -6.41
C MET A 183 -3.55 5.64 -7.31
N ALA A 184 -3.57 4.33 -7.10
CA ALA A 184 -4.15 3.34 -8.02
C ALA A 184 -5.65 3.55 -8.30
N ASP A 185 -6.40 4.04 -7.31
CA ASP A 185 -7.86 4.19 -7.37
C ASP A 185 -8.33 5.54 -7.95
N ASN A 186 -7.47 6.56 -8.00
CA ASN A 186 -7.88 7.93 -8.30
C ASN A 186 -7.19 8.53 -9.53
N ASN A 187 -5.94 8.17 -9.80
CA ASN A 187 -5.14 8.82 -10.82
C ASN A 187 -4.29 7.80 -11.58
N ARG A 188 -4.88 7.25 -12.65
CA ARG A 188 -4.24 6.25 -13.51
C ARG A 188 -2.90 6.74 -14.06
N ALA A 189 -2.81 7.99 -14.51
CA ALA A 189 -1.59 8.54 -15.07
C ALA A 189 -0.46 8.64 -14.01
N ALA A 190 -0.79 9.07 -12.79
CA ALA A 190 0.16 9.10 -11.69
C ALA A 190 0.59 7.69 -11.26
N TYR A 191 -0.36 6.74 -11.19
CA TYR A 191 -0.07 5.32 -10.96
C TYR A 191 0.96 4.80 -11.99
N GLU A 192 0.69 4.99 -13.29
CA GLU A 192 1.55 4.49 -14.36
C GLU A 192 2.95 5.13 -14.31
N ALA A 193 3.01 6.45 -14.10
CA ALA A 193 4.28 7.17 -14.01
C ALA A 193 5.14 6.68 -12.83
N HIS A 194 4.53 6.47 -11.67
CA HIS A 194 5.23 5.95 -10.49
C HIS A 194 5.62 4.48 -10.65
N ALA A 195 4.72 3.65 -11.19
CA ALA A 195 5.00 2.25 -11.47
C ALA A 195 6.15 2.09 -12.48
N ALA A 196 6.25 2.95 -13.49
CA ALA A 196 7.37 2.94 -14.44
C ALA A 196 8.71 3.23 -13.75
N LYS A 197 8.75 4.22 -12.85
CA LYS A 197 9.96 4.55 -12.07
C LYS A 197 10.36 3.43 -11.11
N ALA A 198 9.37 2.79 -10.47
CA ALA A 198 9.61 1.62 -9.63
C ALA A 198 10.27 0.49 -10.42
N ARG A 199 9.69 0.12 -11.59
CA ARG A 199 10.26 -0.91 -12.46
C ARG A 199 11.66 -0.56 -12.95
N ALA A 200 11.91 0.69 -13.32
CA ALA A 200 13.23 1.13 -13.80
C ALA A 200 14.35 0.99 -12.75
N GLY A 201 14.02 1.16 -11.46
CA GLY A 201 14.99 1.02 -10.38
C GLY A 201 15.09 -0.39 -9.76
N ALA A 202 14.16 -1.30 -10.07
CA ALA A 202 14.02 -2.59 -9.39
C ALA A 202 15.25 -3.49 -9.48
N ALA A 203 16.03 -3.42 -10.56
CA ALA A 203 17.27 -4.21 -10.70
C ALA A 203 18.31 -3.92 -9.59
N LYS A 204 18.20 -2.78 -8.90
CA LYS A 204 19.09 -2.37 -7.80
C LYS A 204 18.52 -2.68 -6.42
N ASP A 205 17.28 -3.15 -6.33
CA ASP A 205 16.58 -3.48 -5.09
C ASP A 205 15.88 -4.84 -5.21
N PRO A 206 16.52 -5.92 -4.73
CA PRO A 206 15.96 -7.27 -4.83
C PRO A 206 14.62 -7.46 -4.10
N LEU A 207 14.32 -6.66 -3.06
CA LEU A 207 13.01 -6.72 -2.40
C LEU A 207 11.96 -6.08 -3.29
N LEU A 208 12.24 -4.89 -3.84
CA LEU A 208 11.34 -4.26 -4.79
C LEU A 208 11.07 -5.15 -6.01
N ALA A 209 12.12 -5.76 -6.59
CA ALA A 209 11.99 -6.64 -7.76
C ALA A 209 11.00 -7.79 -7.54
N ARG A 210 10.94 -8.36 -6.33
CA ARG A 210 10.02 -9.45 -5.96
C ARG A 210 8.56 -9.02 -5.83
N ASN A 211 8.29 -7.71 -5.80
CA ASN A 211 6.97 -7.14 -5.56
C ASN A 211 6.42 -6.38 -6.79
N LEU A 212 7.09 -6.43 -7.95
CA LEU A 212 6.66 -5.64 -9.12
C LEU A 212 5.29 -6.04 -9.68
N ASP A 213 4.82 -7.27 -9.44
CA ASP A 213 3.51 -7.74 -9.87
C ASP A 213 2.35 -6.96 -9.21
N HIS A 214 2.61 -6.26 -8.10
CA HIS A 214 1.62 -5.37 -7.48
C HIS A 214 1.36 -4.10 -8.30
N VAL A 215 2.32 -3.71 -9.15
CA VAL A 215 2.24 -2.48 -9.96
C VAL A 215 2.38 -2.75 -11.46
N SER A 216 2.29 -4.03 -11.87
CA SER A 216 2.49 -4.50 -13.25
C SER A 216 1.42 -4.05 -14.22
#